data_AF-A0A8T5MK25-F1
#
_entry.id   AF-A0A8T5MK25-F1
#
_cell.length_a   1.000
_cell.length_b   1.000
_cell.length_c   1.000
_cell.angle_alpha   90.00
_cell.angle_beta   90.00
_cell.angle_gamma   90.00
#
_symmetry.space_group_name_H-M   'P 1'
#
loop_
_entity.id
_entity.type
_entity.pdbx_description
1 polymer ?
#
loop_
_entity_poly.entity_id
_entity_poly.type
_entity_poly.pdbx_seq_one_letter_code
_entity_poly.pdbx_strand_id
1 'polypeptide(L)'
;ADDFFGFLQNKGIEVVYTTTADFDQFKEEESIVILGGPDAYEGVGDIVQEVLTESEQNQLRENGNRKMYVKTNVWTQGQKIMVIAGSNREDTRAAHQENKNQVSS
;
A
#
# COMPACT_ATOMS: atom_id res chain seq x y z
N ALA A 1 -1.91 -13.71 -8.67
CA ALA A 1 -1.67 -12.54 -7.81
C ALA A 1 -2.52 -11.37 -8.34
N ASP A 2 -3.78 -11.64 -8.72
CA ASP A 2 -4.46 -10.86 -9.76
C ASP A 2 -5.76 -10.17 -9.29
N ASP A 3 -6.28 -10.48 -8.11
CA ASP A 3 -7.62 -10.01 -7.71
C ASP A 3 -7.65 -8.56 -7.20
N PHE A 4 -6.57 -8.06 -6.58
CA PHE A 4 -6.59 -6.73 -5.96
C PHE A 4 -6.43 -5.60 -6.98
N PHE A 5 -5.55 -5.80 -7.96
CA PHE A 5 -5.37 -4.85 -9.05
C PHE A 5 -6.60 -4.78 -9.96
N GLY A 6 -7.23 -5.92 -10.22
CA GLY A 6 -8.51 -5.99 -10.92
C GLY A 6 -9.64 -5.25 -10.18
N PHE A 7 -9.67 -5.34 -8.85
CA PHE A 7 -10.63 -4.57 -8.03
C PHE A 7 -10.41 -3.05 -8.13
N LEU A 8 -9.15 -2.59 -8.06
CA LEU A 8 -8.83 -1.17 -8.18
C LEU A 8 -9.18 -0.63 -9.57
N GLN A 9 -8.79 -1.34 -10.63
CA GLN A 9 -9.15 -0.97 -12.00
C GLN A 9 -10.67 -0.97 -12.22
N ASN A 10 -11.40 -1.93 -11.66
CA ASN A 10 -12.87 -1.96 -11.73
C ASN A 10 -13.54 -0.81 -10.99
N LYS A 11 -12.86 -0.17 -10.04
CA LYS A 11 -13.33 1.07 -9.38
C LYS A 11 -12.94 2.34 -10.14
N GLY A 12 -12.34 2.21 -11.32
CA GLY A 12 -11.86 3.34 -12.11
C GLY A 12 -10.58 3.97 -11.55
N ILE A 13 -9.86 3.24 -10.68
CA ILE A 13 -8.58 3.68 -10.12
C ILE A 13 -7.47 3.20 -11.05
N GLU A 14 -6.76 4.14 -11.65
CA GLU A 14 -5.60 3.82 -12.47
C GLU A 14 -4.47 3.29 -11.60
N VAL A 15 -3.99 2.09 -11.92
CA VAL A 15 -2.88 1.46 -11.22
C VAL A 15 -1.62 1.65 -12.05
N VAL A 16 -0.77 2.58 -11.63
CA VAL A 16 0.54 2.78 -12.23
C VAL A 16 1.58 1.99 -11.44
N TYR A 17 2.21 1.01 -12.09
CA TYR A 17 3.37 0.33 -11.55
C TYR A 17 4.59 1.18 -11.85
N THR A 18 5.12 1.85 -10.82
CA THR A 18 6.32 2.66 -10.95
C THR A 18 7.47 2.07 -10.16
N THR A 19 8.69 2.28 -10.66
CA THR A 19 9.89 2.11 -9.83
C THR A 19 10.05 3.33 -8.92
N THR A 20 10.83 3.19 -7.87
CA THR A 20 11.10 4.31 -6.95
C THR A 20 11.83 5.48 -7.58
N ALA A 21 12.55 5.27 -8.68
CA ALA A 21 13.21 6.34 -9.42
C ALA A 21 12.23 7.38 -9.98
N ASP A 22 11.00 6.95 -10.31
CA ASP A 22 9.98 7.82 -10.89
C ASP A 22 8.84 8.12 -9.91
N PHE A 23 8.90 7.63 -8.65
CA PHE A 23 7.78 7.79 -7.71
C PHE A 23 7.52 9.26 -7.34
N ASP A 24 8.57 10.08 -7.26
CA ASP A 24 8.46 11.49 -6.88
C ASP A 24 7.51 12.28 -7.79
N GLN A 25 7.40 11.91 -9.08
CA GLN A 25 6.48 12.59 -10.01
C GLN A 25 5.00 12.32 -9.68
N PHE A 26 4.71 11.24 -8.95
CA PHE A 26 3.35 10.89 -8.53
C PHE A 26 2.98 11.50 -7.18
N LYS A 27 3.89 12.19 -6.49
CA LYS A 27 3.59 12.85 -5.20
C LYS A 27 2.58 13.99 -5.35
N GLU A 28 2.35 14.49 -6.56
CA GLU A 28 1.33 15.51 -6.84
C GLU A 28 -0.07 14.93 -7.04
N GLU A 29 -0.21 13.61 -7.22
CA GLU A 29 -1.48 12.96 -7.48
C GLU A 29 -2.43 13.02 -6.28
N GLU A 30 -3.72 13.22 -6.54
CA GLU A 30 -4.74 13.34 -5.50
C GLU A 30 -4.99 12.01 -4.76
N SER A 31 -4.71 10.87 -5.41
CA SER A 31 -4.93 9.54 -4.86
C SER A 31 -3.81 8.58 -5.19
N ILE A 32 -3.17 8.03 -4.15
CA ILE A 32 -2.02 7.13 -4.30
C ILE A 32 -2.28 5.87 -3.48
N VAL A 33 -1.99 4.70 -4.06
CA VAL A 33 -2.04 3.41 -3.36
C VAL A 33 -0.64 2.81 -3.35
N ILE A 34 -0.12 2.52 -2.17
CA ILE A 34 1.21 1.93 -1.96
C ILE A 34 1.03 0.52 -1.43
N LEU A 35 1.64 -0.45 -2.11
CA LEU A 35 1.60 -1.86 -1.76
C LEU A 35 2.98 -2.33 -1.30
N GLY A 36 3.10 -2.61 -0.01
CA GLY A 36 4.36 -2.99 0.60
C GLY A 36 4.48 -2.48 2.03
N GLY A 37 5.25 -3.19 2.85
CA GLY A 37 5.59 -2.77 4.20
C GLY A 37 6.80 -1.81 4.24
N PRO A 38 7.15 -1.30 5.43
CA PRO A 38 8.31 -0.42 5.62
C PRO A 38 9.64 -1.07 5.24
N ASP A 39 9.71 -2.40 5.19
CA ASP A 39 10.91 -3.15 4.82
C ASP A 39 10.82 -3.75 3.40
N ALA A 40 9.90 -3.22 2.56
CA ALA A 40 9.77 -3.65 1.17
C ALA A 40 10.99 -3.23 0.33
N TYR A 41 11.45 -4.15 -0.53
CA TYR A 41 12.57 -3.94 -1.42
C TYR A 41 12.28 -2.91 -2.53
N GLU A 42 13.32 -2.59 -3.30
CA GLU A 42 13.23 -1.71 -4.49
C GLU A 42 12.80 -0.27 -4.16
N GLY A 43 13.03 0.16 -2.92
CA GLY A 43 12.76 1.52 -2.42
C GLY A 43 11.31 1.76 -1.96
N VAL A 44 10.41 0.79 -2.11
CA VAL A 44 9.02 0.92 -1.63
C VAL A 44 8.99 1.11 -0.11
N GLY A 45 9.89 0.44 0.61
CA GLY A 45 10.06 0.62 2.05
C GLY A 45 10.34 2.07 2.43
N ASP A 46 11.21 2.77 1.69
CA ASP A 46 11.59 4.15 1.99
C ASP A 46 10.38 5.10 1.86
N ILE A 47 9.54 4.91 0.83
CA ILE A 47 8.30 5.68 0.65
C ILE A 47 7.33 5.40 1.79
N VAL A 48 7.15 4.13 2.17
CA VAL A 48 6.27 3.75 3.28
C VAL A 48 6.76 4.34 4.60
N GLN A 49 8.07 4.40 4.80
CA GLN A 49 8.68 5.02 5.98
C GLN A 49 8.51 6.55 5.99
N GLU A 50 8.47 7.21 4.83
CA GLU A 50 8.15 8.64 4.71
C GLU A 50 6.68 8.92 5.03
N VAL A 51 5.76 8.04 4.59
CA VAL A 51 4.31 8.22 4.73
C VAL A 51 3.78 7.83 6.11
N LEU A 52 4.35 6.80 6.74
CA LEU A 52 3.91 6.26 8.02
C LEU A 52 4.80 6.72 9.18
N THR A 53 4.19 6.92 10.35
CA THR A 53 4.95 7.20 11.58
C THR A 53 5.75 5.98 12.04
N GLU A 54 6.82 6.19 12.80
CA GLU A 54 7.64 5.08 13.35
C GLU A 54 6.81 4.04 14.11
N SER A 55 5.78 4.49 14.85
CA SER A 55 4.87 3.59 15.57
C SER A 55 4.07 2.69 14.63
N GLU A 56 3.56 3.24 13.53
CA GLU A 56 2.81 2.48 12.52
C GLU A 56 3.73 1.54 11.74
N GLN A 57 4.95 1.98 11.43
CA GLN A 57 5.97 1.13 10.83
C GLN A 57 6.28 -0.07 11.73
N ASN A 58 6.51 0.16 13.03
CA ASN A 58 6.81 -0.91 13.98
C ASN A 58 5.64 -1.90 14.13
N GLN A 59 4.39 -1.41 14.09
CA GLN A 59 3.23 -2.30 14.07
C GLN A 59 3.19 -3.19 12.82
N LEU A 60 3.59 -2.68 11.66
CA LEU A 60 3.66 -3.46 10.42
C LEU A 60 4.77 -4.52 10.45
N ARG A 61 5.83 -4.30 11.24
CA ARG A 61 6.93 -5.25 11.47
C ARG A 61 6.57 -6.36 12.45
N GLU A 62 5.46 -6.24 13.18
CA GLU A 62 4.97 -7.34 14.02
C GLU A 62 4.56 -8.54 13.15
N ASN A 63 5.04 -9.73 13.50
CA ASN A 63 4.82 -10.94 12.71
C ASN A 63 3.33 -11.25 12.53
N GLY A 64 2.93 -11.54 11.29
CA GLY A 64 1.54 -11.86 10.92
C GLY A 64 0.62 -10.65 10.79
N ASN A 65 1.11 -9.42 11.01
CA ASN A 65 0.27 -8.23 10.93
C ASN A 65 -0.04 -7.87 9.46
N ARG A 66 -1.29 -7.48 9.23
CA ARG A 66 -1.81 -7.04 7.92
C ARG A 66 -2.67 -5.81 8.17
N LYS A 67 -2.23 -4.64 7.70
CA LYS A 67 -2.93 -3.38 7.96
C LYS A 67 -3.02 -2.50 6.71
N MET A 68 -4.09 -1.71 6.71
CA MET A 68 -4.29 -0.61 5.78
C MET A 68 -4.22 0.70 6.56
N TYR A 69 -3.39 1.63 6.09
CA TYR A 69 -3.32 2.99 6.59
C TYR A 69 -3.83 3.94 5.53
N VAL A 70 -4.62 4.92 5.95
CA VAL A 70 -5.03 6.03 5.09
C VAL A 70 -4.42 7.30 5.65
N LYS A 71 -3.55 7.92 4.87
CA LYS A 71 -2.97 9.23 5.14
C LYS A 71 -3.57 10.25 4.21
N THR A 72 -3.61 11.50 4.66
CA THR A 72 -4.07 12.61 3.84
C THR A 72 -3.09 13.75 3.93
N ASN A 73 -3.00 14.53 2.85
CA ASN A 73 -2.16 15.72 2.76
C ASN A 73 -0.68 15.48 3.13
N VAL A 74 -0.11 14.36 2.67
CA VAL A 74 1.31 14.06 2.97
C VAL A 74 2.23 14.96 2.16
N TRP A 75 1.97 15.09 0.85
CA TRP A 75 2.74 15.96 -0.04
C TRP A 75 1.93 17.14 -0.58
N THR A 76 0.67 16.91 -0.97
CA THR A 76 -0.20 17.95 -1.54
C THR A 76 -1.55 18.04 -0.82
N GLN A 77 -2.15 19.23 -0.80
CA GLN A 77 -3.45 19.45 -0.14
C GLN A 77 -4.60 18.80 -0.94
N GLY A 78 -5.49 18.08 -0.27
CA GLY A 78 -6.55 17.27 -0.87
C GLY A 78 -6.16 15.81 -1.12
N GLN A 79 -4.87 15.48 -0.99
CA GLN A 79 -4.34 14.16 -1.29
C GLN A 79 -4.80 13.08 -0.30
N LYS A 80 -5.02 11.87 -0.82
CA LYS A 80 -5.27 10.66 -0.04
C LYS A 80 -4.29 9.56 -0.46
N ILE A 81 -3.54 9.05 0.51
CA ILE A 81 -2.58 7.96 0.32
C ILE A 81 -3.06 6.76 1.11
N MET A 82 -3.19 5.62 0.44
CA MET A 82 -3.53 4.35 1.05
C MET A 82 -2.32 3.43 1.04
N VAL A 83 -1.82 3.05 2.21
CA VAL A 83 -0.74 2.07 2.34
C VAL A 83 -1.35 0.74 2.76
N ILE A 84 -1.14 -0.31 1.96
CA ILE A 84 -1.58 -1.67 2.28
C ILE A 84 -0.33 -2.53 2.43
N ALA A 85 -0.11 -3.00 3.65
CA ALA A 85 1.10 -3.70 4.03
C ALA A 85 0.78 -5.00 4.79
N GLY A 86 1.52 -6.05 4.44
CA GLY A 86 1.61 -7.28 5.22
C GLY A 86 3.02 -7.43 5.79
N SER A 87 3.14 -8.11 6.92
CA SER A 87 4.38 -8.31 7.66
C SER A 87 5.46 -9.11 6.90
N ASN A 88 5.07 -9.95 5.93
CA ASN A 88 6.00 -10.65 5.03
C ASN A 88 5.43 -10.72 3.59
N ARG A 89 6.29 -10.93 2.58
CA ARG A 89 5.87 -11.13 1.18
C ARG A 89 4.90 -12.32 1.03
N GLU A 90 5.02 -13.32 1.89
CA GLU A 90 4.10 -14.45 2.02
C GLU A 90 2.80 -14.09 2.74
N ASP A 91 2.82 -13.21 3.75
CA ASP A 91 1.63 -12.72 4.45
C ASP A 91 0.81 -11.74 3.59
N THR A 92 1.47 -10.89 2.79
CA THR A 92 0.81 -10.11 1.72
C THR A 92 0.14 -11.05 0.73
N ARG A 93 0.80 -12.18 0.37
CA ARG A 93 0.21 -13.23 -0.48
C ARG A 93 -0.96 -13.97 0.18
N ALA A 94 -0.90 -14.23 1.48
CA ALA A 94 -1.97 -14.87 2.25
C ALA A 94 -3.15 -13.92 2.53
N ALA A 95 -2.91 -12.60 2.63
CA ALA A 95 -3.95 -11.58 2.80
C ALA A 95 -4.93 -11.57 1.62
N HIS A 96 -4.39 -11.84 0.43
CA HIS A 96 -5.16 -11.99 -0.79
C HIS A 96 -6.05 -13.25 -0.80
N GLN A 97 -5.70 -14.30 -0.04
CA GLN A 97 -6.49 -15.55 0.01
C GLN A 97 -7.59 -15.52 1.07
N GLU A 98 -7.36 -14.93 2.24
CA GLU A 98 -8.37 -14.92 3.32
C GLU A 98 -9.56 -13.98 3.04
N ASN A 99 -9.36 -12.89 2.30
CA ASN A 99 -10.45 -11.96 1.95
C ASN A 99 -11.37 -12.45 0.82
N LYS A 100 -11.12 -13.63 0.23
CA LYS A 100 -12.02 -14.20 -0.79
C LYS A 100 -13.41 -14.51 -0.27
N ASN A 101 -13.55 -14.88 1.01
CA ASN A 101 -14.84 -15.33 1.54
C ASN A 101 -15.74 -14.19 2.06
N GLN A 102 -15.21 -12.99 2.32
CA GLN A 102 -16.02 -11.83 2.74
C GLN A 102 -16.56 -11.00 1.57
N VAL A 103 -16.01 -11.18 0.36
CA VAL A 103 -16.52 -10.51 -0.85
C VAL A 103 -17.64 -11.33 -1.52
N SER A 104 -17.84 -12.59 -1.09
CA SER A 104 -18.83 -13.52 -1.63
C SER A 104 -20.03 -13.79 -0.69
N SER A 105 -20.37 -12.87 0.21
CA SER A 105 -21.65 -12.90 0.95
C SER A 105 -22.28 -11.52 1.01
#